data_AF-A0A8S9L7K1-F1
#
_entry.id   AF-A0A8S9L7K1-F1
#
_cell.length_a   1.000
_cell.length_b   1.000
_cell.length_c   1.000
_cell.angle_alpha   90.00
_cell.angle_beta   90.00
_cell.angle_gamma   90.00
#
_symmetry.space_group_name_H-M   'P 1'
#
loop_
_entity.id
_entity.type
_entity.pdbx_description
1 polymer ?
#
loop_
_entity_poly.entity_id
_entity_poly.type
_entity_poly.pdbx_seq_one_letter_code
_entity_poly.pdbx_strand_id
1 'polypeptide(L)'
;MEKNKDQAVIMSENNNNNKAQDPNPRFASEGCSVLLDVNDGDRLVFARLSGGAVLKIGNKNYSLKPLIGAPFGSLFQVETGEDGSFLSRILPVKKESSSNNVIDDARDNRELIDNNEAQNLTGEEIEAMRREGAKGDEIIEALIANSKTFDQKFQLSQTLFLIGSYTIGKERLFLEVARVLREKIYINPAKLKLLECLGFSKEDMRWFTVKEEESHIHVVPLWTLASFKRLKHIANRYTNRYSLIVAFSPTGWTSGKSKKKSPGRRLQQGTIIRYEVPYSEHSSFTELKEFVQQVSPEVIIPSVNNDGPDSAAAMVSMLLT
;
A
#
# COMPACT_ATOMS: atom_id res chain seq x y z
N MET A 1 -26.65 -5.26 -9.61
CA MET A 1 -26.20 -4.31 -8.56
C MET A 1 -25.57 -5.13 -7.44
N GLU A 2 -24.34 -5.58 -7.64
CA GLU A 2 -23.61 -6.38 -6.64
C GLU A 2 -22.64 -5.48 -5.87
N LYS A 3 -22.73 -5.52 -4.54
CA LYS A 3 -21.75 -4.91 -3.63
C LYS A 3 -20.76 -5.99 -3.20
N ASN A 4 -19.50 -5.73 -3.53
CA ASN A 4 -18.33 -6.52 -3.18
C ASN A 4 -18.09 -6.57 -1.67
N LYS A 5 -17.36 -7.63 -1.30
CA LYS A 5 -17.00 -8.08 0.03
C LYS A 5 -16.30 -7.01 0.87
N ASP A 6 -16.65 -6.98 2.15
CA ASP A 6 -16.05 -6.11 3.13
C ASP A 6 -14.97 -6.86 3.95
N GLN A 7 -13.70 -6.40 4.00
CA GLN A 7 -12.57 -7.01 4.75
C GLN A 7 -11.98 -6.01 5.74
N ALA A 8 -12.00 -6.27 7.06
CA ALA A 8 -11.48 -5.31 8.05
C ALA A 8 -10.03 -5.63 8.47
N VAL A 9 -9.08 -4.73 8.16
CA VAL A 9 -7.70 -4.66 8.70
C VAL A 9 -7.70 -3.74 9.92
N ILE A 10 -6.85 -3.96 10.93
CA ILE A 10 -6.72 -3.06 12.09
C ILE A 10 -5.27 -2.58 12.17
N MET A 11 -5.00 -1.28 11.97
CA MET A 11 -3.65 -0.72 12.11
C MET A 11 -3.55 0.40 13.16
N SER A 12 -2.56 0.19 14.03
CA SER A 12 -2.00 0.90 15.21
C SER A 12 -2.15 2.43 15.42
N GLU A 13 -2.10 2.82 16.71
CA GLU A 13 -1.62 4.12 17.21
C GLU A 13 -0.08 4.14 17.37
N ASN A 14 0.52 5.31 17.12
CA ASN A 14 1.94 5.64 17.32
C ASN A 14 2.23 6.08 18.78
N ASN A 15 3.32 5.57 19.38
CA ASN A 15 4.32 6.42 20.03
C ASN A 15 5.68 5.69 20.25
N ASN A 16 6.77 6.44 20.06
CA ASN A 16 8.19 6.03 19.95
C ASN A 16 8.82 5.45 21.23
N ASN A 17 9.58 4.34 21.12
CA ASN A 17 11.05 4.27 21.27
C ASN A 17 11.62 2.82 21.31
N ASN A 18 12.66 2.60 20.47
CA ASN A 18 13.74 1.59 20.48
C ASN A 18 13.49 0.05 20.40
N LYS A 19 13.97 -0.48 19.26
CA LYS A 19 14.65 -1.76 18.97
C LYS A 19 13.91 -3.11 19.07
N ALA A 20 14.27 -3.95 18.10
CA ALA A 20 13.97 -5.37 17.93
C ALA A 20 12.54 -5.69 17.49
N GLN A 21 12.38 -6.79 16.75
CA GLN A 21 11.08 -7.45 16.56
C GLN A 21 10.33 -7.42 17.89
N ASP A 22 9.14 -6.82 17.96
CA ASP A 22 8.40 -6.74 19.23
C ASP A 22 8.09 -8.19 19.66
N PRO A 23 8.72 -8.72 20.73
CA PRO A 23 8.56 -10.11 21.14
C PRO A 23 7.22 -10.33 21.87
N ASN A 24 6.43 -9.26 22.06
CA ASN A 24 5.12 -9.28 22.69
C ASN A 24 4.10 -8.60 21.77
N PRO A 25 3.17 -9.35 21.16
CA PRO A 25 2.06 -8.73 20.45
C PRO A 25 1.28 -7.83 21.43
N ARG A 26 1.16 -6.53 21.16
CA ARG A 26 0.22 -5.70 21.93
C ARG A 26 -1.19 -6.18 21.58
N PHE A 27 -1.93 -6.63 22.59
CA PHE A 27 -3.30 -7.11 22.44
C PHE A 27 -4.28 -5.95 22.64
N ALA A 28 -5.32 -5.92 21.81
CA ALA A 28 -6.42 -4.99 22.01
C ALA A 28 -7.18 -5.38 23.28
N SER A 29 -7.40 -4.45 24.20
CA SER A 29 -8.17 -4.69 25.43
C SER A 29 -9.46 -3.87 25.43
N GLU A 30 -10.38 -4.23 26.33
CA GLU A 30 -11.56 -3.42 26.59
C GLU A 30 -11.15 -1.99 26.99
N GLY A 31 -11.85 -1.00 26.44
CA GLY A 31 -11.57 0.42 26.63
C GLY A 31 -10.59 1.04 25.65
N CYS A 32 -9.85 0.26 24.84
CA CYS A 32 -8.90 0.79 23.86
C CYS A 32 -9.60 1.44 22.66
N SER A 33 -9.03 2.54 22.16
CA SER A 33 -9.38 3.11 20.87
C SER A 33 -8.63 2.36 19.77
N VAL A 34 -9.34 1.94 18.72
CA VAL A 34 -8.79 1.21 17.59
C VAL A 34 -9.21 1.87 16.29
N LEU A 35 -8.33 1.82 15.29
CA LEU A 35 -8.62 2.21 13.92
C LEU A 35 -8.90 0.95 13.10
N LEU A 36 -10.13 0.84 12.62
CA LEU A 36 -10.63 -0.26 11.81
C LEU A 36 -10.58 0.18 10.35
N ASP A 37 -9.81 -0.51 9.55
CA ASP A 37 -9.71 -0.34 8.11
C ASP A 37 -10.61 -1.33 7.40
N VAL A 38 -11.79 -0.88 7.02
CA VAL A 38 -12.83 -1.67 6.35
C VAL A 38 -12.61 -1.61 4.84
N ASN A 39 -12.34 -2.77 4.27
CA ASN A 39 -12.08 -3.17 2.87
C ASN A 39 -10.78 -2.62 2.31
N ASP A 40 -9.66 -2.97 2.95
CA ASP A 40 -8.31 -2.65 2.46
C ASP A 40 -8.16 -1.18 2.00
N GLY A 41 -8.64 -0.26 2.83
CA GLY A 41 -8.54 1.19 2.63
C GLY A 41 -9.79 1.89 2.11
N ASP A 42 -10.90 1.18 1.85
CA ASP A 42 -12.14 1.82 1.41
C ASP A 42 -12.75 2.71 2.51
N ARG A 43 -12.67 2.28 3.78
CA ARG A 43 -13.23 3.04 4.90
C ARG A 43 -12.48 2.80 6.21
N LEU A 44 -11.85 3.86 6.70
CA LEU A 44 -11.26 3.90 8.05
C LEU A 44 -12.29 4.36 9.09
N VAL A 45 -12.44 3.62 10.19
CA VAL A 45 -13.38 3.88 11.29
C VAL A 45 -12.66 3.82 12.62
N PHE A 46 -12.72 4.91 13.40
CA PHE A 46 -12.29 4.88 14.80
C PHE A 46 -13.40 4.29 15.67
N ALA A 47 -13.06 3.29 16.49
CA ALA A 47 -13.98 2.69 17.44
C ALA A 47 -13.30 2.54 18.81
N ARG A 48 -14.07 2.69 19.89
CA ARG A 48 -13.62 2.35 21.24
C ARG A 48 -14.16 0.96 21.58
N LEU A 49 -13.29 0.01 21.89
CA LEU A 49 -13.68 -1.36 22.19
C LEU A 49 -14.38 -1.42 23.56
N SER A 50 -15.56 -2.04 23.58
CA SER A 50 -16.33 -2.36 24.79
C SER A 50 -17.21 -3.58 24.51
N GLY A 51 -17.73 -4.22 25.57
CA GLY A 51 -18.63 -5.37 25.41
C GLY A 51 -19.86 -5.14 24.51
N GLY A 52 -20.27 -3.87 24.31
CA GLY A 52 -21.37 -3.48 23.43
C GLY A 52 -20.96 -2.75 22.14
N ALA A 53 -19.66 -2.62 21.86
CA ALA A 53 -19.19 -1.91 20.67
C ALA A 53 -19.55 -2.67 19.39
N VAL A 54 -20.11 -1.95 18.41
CA VAL A 54 -20.50 -2.51 17.12
C VAL A 54 -19.90 -1.72 15.97
N LEU A 55 -19.61 -2.42 14.87
CA LEU A 55 -19.19 -1.84 13.60
C LEU A 55 -20.25 -2.11 12.55
N LYS A 56 -20.67 -1.06 11.85
CA LYS A 56 -21.57 -1.19 10.70
C LYS A 56 -20.78 -1.49 9.44
N ILE A 57 -20.95 -2.71 8.94
CA ILE A 57 -20.40 -3.21 7.67
C ILE A 57 -21.59 -3.49 6.75
N GLY A 58 -21.63 -2.84 5.58
CA GLY A 58 -22.83 -2.78 4.74
C GLY A 58 -24.09 -2.28 5.50
N ASN A 59 -25.15 -3.09 5.52
CA ASN A 59 -26.42 -2.78 6.20
C ASN A 59 -26.62 -3.57 7.51
N LYS A 60 -25.58 -4.23 8.02
CA LYS A 60 -25.61 -5.04 9.25
C LYS A 60 -24.62 -4.49 10.28
N ASN A 61 -24.92 -4.71 11.55
CA ASN A 61 -24.05 -4.34 12.66
C ASN A 61 -23.36 -5.60 13.20
N TYR A 62 -22.06 -5.53 13.41
CA TYR A 62 -21.24 -6.63 13.89
C TYR A 62 -20.61 -6.27 15.22
N SER A 63 -20.66 -7.19 16.19
CA SER A 63 -20.01 -6.99 17.48
C SER A 63 -18.48 -6.93 17.32
N LEU A 64 -17.85 -5.96 17.95
CA LEU A 64 -16.39 -5.82 18.03
C LEU A 64 -15.77 -6.64 19.17
N LYS A 65 -16.58 -7.36 19.95
CA LYS A 65 -16.11 -8.24 21.03
C LYS A 65 -14.99 -9.21 20.60
N PRO A 66 -15.00 -9.82 19.39
CA PRO A 66 -13.92 -10.71 18.94
C PRO A 66 -12.54 -10.06 18.79
N LEU A 67 -12.47 -8.72 18.73
CA LEU A 67 -11.21 -8.00 18.64
C LEU A 67 -10.52 -7.89 20.01
N ILE A 68 -11.28 -7.98 21.11
CA ILE A 68 -10.74 -7.93 22.46
C ILE A 68 -9.91 -9.20 22.70
N GLY A 69 -8.63 -9.02 23.02
CA GLY A 69 -7.65 -10.09 23.18
C GLY A 69 -6.93 -10.47 21.89
N ALA A 70 -7.23 -9.83 20.75
CA ALA A 70 -6.48 -10.04 19.51
C ALA A 70 -5.30 -9.06 19.40
N PRO A 71 -4.15 -9.48 18.84
CA PRO A 71 -3.03 -8.57 18.62
C PRO A 71 -3.36 -7.56 17.54
N PHE A 72 -2.88 -6.33 17.71
CA PHE A 72 -2.98 -5.29 16.67
C PHE A 72 -2.36 -5.79 15.35
N GLY A 73 -2.98 -5.44 14.21
CA GLY A 73 -2.62 -5.99 12.91
C GLY A 73 -3.33 -7.30 12.55
N SER A 74 -4.16 -7.85 13.44
CA SER A 74 -4.98 -9.04 13.13
C SER A 74 -6.04 -8.72 12.08
N LEU A 75 -6.25 -9.69 11.19
CA LEU A 75 -7.29 -9.66 10.16
C LEU A 75 -8.55 -10.35 10.66
N PHE A 76 -9.71 -9.81 10.30
CA PHE A 76 -11.01 -10.37 10.65
C PHE A 76 -11.90 -10.50 9.42
N GLN A 77 -12.64 -11.59 9.35
CA GLN A 77 -13.63 -11.87 8.32
C GLN A 77 -15.02 -11.98 8.95
N VAL A 78 -16.06 -11.63 8.20
CA VAL A 78 -17.43 -11.93 8.58
C VAL A 78 -17.73 -13.39 8.22
N GLU A 79 -18.03 -14.21 9.21
CA GLU A 79 -18.54 -15.58 9.04
C GLU A 79 -20.04 -15.64 9.36
N THR A 80 -20.72 -16.62 8.77
CA THR A 80 -22.16 -16.86 9.00
C THR A 80 -22.30 -18.10 9.87
N GLY A 81 -22.89 -17.96 11.06
CA GLY A 81 -23.25 -19.06 11.94
C GLY A 81 -24.75 -19.24 12.08
N GLU A 82 -25.16 -20.26 12.83
CA GLU A 82 -26.57 -20.60 13.09
C GLU A 82 -27.34 -19.46 13.78
N ASP A 83 -26.67 -18.70 14.66
CA ASP A 83 -27.24 -17.56 15.39
C ASP A 83 -27.02 -16.19 14.69
N GLY A 84 -26.54 -16.19 13.45
CA GLY A 84 -26.28 -14.99 12.65
C GLY A 84 -24.81 -14.78 12.28
N SER A 85 -24.53 -13.66 11.62
CA SER A 85 -23.20 -13.35 11.09
C SER A 85 -22.31 -12.62 12.12
N PHE A 86 -21.08 -13.08 12.31
CA PHE A 86 -20.15 -12.56 13.33
C PHE A 86 -18.74 -12.37 12.76
N LEU A 87 -17.90 -11.58 13.45
CA LEU A 87 -16.49 -11.39 13.07
C LEU A 87 -15.64 -12.52 13.65
N SER A 88 -14.84 -13.18 12.82
CA SER A 88 -13.85 -14.18 13.23
C SER A 88 -12.46 -13.81 12.74
N ARG A 89 -11.44 -14.22 13.50
CA ARG A 89 -10.05 -13.85 13.25
C ARG A 89 -9.41 -14.79 12.22
N ILE A 90 -8.75 -14.22 11.21
CA ILE A 90 -7.97 -14.98 10.24
C ILE A 90 -6.58 -15.24 10.81
N LEU A 91 -6.14 -16.50 10.80
CA LEU A 91 -4.76 -16.89 11.11
C LEU A 91 -3.99 -17.13 9.80
N PRO A 92 -2.77 -16.58 9.63
CA PRO A 92 -2.01 -16.77 8.40
C PRO A 92 -1.60 -18.23 8.21
N VAL A 93 -1.95 -18.80 7.05
CA VAL A 93 -1.52 -20.13 6.61
C VAL A 93 -0.12 -20.01 5.97
N LYS A 94 0.87 -20.75 6.48
CA LYS A 94 2.19 -20.87 5.86
C LYS A 94 2.04 -21.63 4.53
N LYS A 95 2.23 -20.97 3.38
CA LYS A 95 2.44 -21.66 2.09
C LYS A 95 3.92 -21.70 1.75
N GLU A 96 4.47 -22.90 1.67
CA GLU A 96 5.82 -23.18 1.17
C GLU A 96 5.86 -22.97 -0.35
N SER A 97 6.89 -22.27 -0.83
CA SER A 97 7.10 -21.98 -2.26
C SER A 97 8.02 -23.02 -2.88
N SER A 98 7.53 -23.71 -3.93
CA SER A 98 8.31 -24.59 -4.78
C SER A 98 8.26 -24.18 -6.25
N SER A 99 9.45 -24.16 -6.84
CA SER A 99 9.85 -24.29 -8.25
C SER A 99 9.60 -23.17 -9.27
N ASN A 100 10.76 -22.70 -9.77
CA ASN A 100 11.03 -22.01 -11.03
C ASN A 100 10.38 -22.66 -12.25
N ASN A 101 9.89 -21.85 -13.21
CA ASN A 101 9.88 -22.21 -14.62
C ASN A 101 10.13 -20.98 -15.50
N VAL A 102 10.95 -21.21 -16.54
CA VAL A 102 11.40 -20.27 -17.57
C VAL A 102 10.19 -19.71 -18.34
N ILE A 103 10.13 -18.40 -18.54
CA ILE A 103 9.00 -17.71 -19.19
C ILE A 103 9.32 -17.45 -20.67
N ASP A 104 8.48 -17.99 -21.53
CA ASP A 104 8.38 -17.73 -22.97
C ASP A 104 7.76 -16.34 -23.24
N ASP A 105 8.32 -15.60 -24.19
CA ASP A 105 8.12 -14.17 -24.46
C ASP A 105 6.85 -13.84 -25.30
N ALA A 106 5.91 -14.77 -25.43
CA ALA A 106 4.73 -14.63 -26.28
C ALA A 106 3.40 -14.53 -25.50
N ARG A 107 3.31 -13.63 -24.53
CA ARG A 107 2.09 -13.43 -23.72
C ARG A 107 1.32 -12.19 -24.18
N ASP A 108 0.35 -12.38 -25.08
CA ASP A 108 -0.51 -11.34 -25.65
C ASP A 108 -2.00 -11.64 -25.39
N ASN A 109 -2.80 -10.59 -25.18
CA ASN A 109 -4.26 -10.68 -24.98
C ASN A 109 -5.05 -10.75 -26.30
N ARG A 110 -4.38 -10.70 -27.46
CA ARG A 110 -5.04 -10.68 -28.79
C ARG A 110 -5.99 -11.87 -29.06
N GLU A 111 -5.78 -12.99 -28.37
CA GLU A 111 -6.58 -14.22 -28.53
C GLU A 111 -7.73 -14.31 -27.51
N LEU A 112 -7.83 -13.38 -26.55
CA LEU A 112 -8.96 -13.33 -25.61
C LEU A 112 -10.18 -12.74 -26.33
N ILE A 113 -11.12 -13.62 -26.68
CA ILE A 113 -12.39 -13.24 -27.31
C ILE A 113 -13.43 -13.04 -26.21
N ASP A 114 -13.97 -11.82 -26.10
CA ASP A 114 -15.07 -11.49 -25.18
C ASP A 114 -16.41 -11.91 -25.79
N ASN A 115 -16.73 -13.20 -25.69
CA ASN A 115 -18.00 -13.78 -26.14
C ASN A 115 -18.99 -14.02 -24.99
N ASN A 116 -18.70 -13.51 -23.78
CA ASN A 116 -19.49 -13.72 -22.57
C ASN A 116 -19.64 -15.21 -22.13
N GLU A 117 -18.80 -16.12 -22.66
CA GLU A 117 -18.74 -17.54 -22.28
C GLU A 117 -17.52 -17.87 -21.40
N ALA A 118 -16.86 -16.83 -20.90
CA ALA A 118 -15.63 -16.92 -20.10
C ALA A 118 -15.86 -17.50 -18.69
N GLN A 119 -17.11 -17.54 -18.24
CA GLN A 119 -17.54 -18.11 -16.97
C GLN A 119 -18.60 -19.19 -17.26
N ASN A 120 -18.32 -20.42 -16.85
CA ASN A 120 -19.27 -21.53 -17.01
C ASN A 120 -20.31 -21.56 -15.89
N LEU A 121 -20.04 -20.91 -14.76
CA LEU A 121 -20.95 -20.85 -13.63
C LEU A 121 -22.05 -19.82 -13.88
N THR A 122 -23.31 -20.25 -13.78
CA THR A 122 -24.47 -19.39 -13.96
C THR A 122 -24.80 -18.60 -12.69
N GLY A 123 -25.54 -17.50 -12.83
CA GLY A 123 -26.01 -16.71 -11.69
C GLY A 123 -26.89 -17.52 -10.72
N GLU A 124 -27.68 -18.46 -11.24
CA GLU A 124 -28.54 -19.34 -10.44
C GLU A 124 -27.72 -20.32 -9.60
N GLU A 125 -26.65 -20.88 -10.15
CA GLU A 125 -25.72 -21.76 -9.43
C GLU A 125 -24.94 -21.01 -8.34
N ILE A 126 -24.54 -19.76 -8.60
CA ILE A 126 -23.91 -18.90 -7.59
C ILE A 126 -24.88 -18.59 -6.45
N GLU A 127 -26.15 -18.30 -6.77
CA GLU A 127 -27.18 -18.08 -5.75
C GLU A 127 -27.53 -19.36 -4.99
N ALA A 128 -27.49 -20.53 -5.64
CA ALA A 128 -27.66 -21.82 -4.99
C ALA A 128 -26.54 -22.08 -3.97
N MET A 129 -25.26 -21.89 -4.35
CA MET A 129 -24.12 -21.98 -3.43
C MET A 129 -24.26 -21.02 -2.24
N ARG A 130 -24.71 -19.78 -2.49
CA ARG A 130 -25.00 -18.81 -1.41
C ARG A 130 -26.13 -19.27 -0.49
N ARG A 131 -27.19 -19.89 -1.04
CA ARG A 131 -28.35 -20.39 -0.29
C ARG A 131 -28.02 -21.65 0.53
N GLU A 132 -27.12 -22.48 0.02
CA GLU A 132 -26.60 -23.68 0.69
C GLU A 132 -25.55 -23.37 1.77
N GLY A 133 -25.19 -22.09 1.93
CA GLY A 133 -24.28 -21.65 2.99
C GLY A 133 -22.80 -21.78 2.64
N ALA A 134 -22.46 -21.95 1.35
CA ALA A 134 -21.07 -21.98 0.90
C ALA A 134 -20.32 -20.72 1.33
N LYS A 135 -19.09 -20.90 1.82
CA LYS A 135 -18.26 -19.77 2.26
C LYS A 135 -17.87 -18.92 1.06
N GLY A 136 -17.65 -17.62 1.29
CA GLY A 136 -17.28 -16.70 0.22
C GLY A 136 -16.01 -17.10 -0.53
N ASP A 137 -15.09 -17.82 0.14
CA ASP A 137 -13.84 -18.28 -0.44
C ASP A 137 -14.07 -19.50 -1.34
N GLU A 138 -14.96 -20.42 -0.96
CA GLU A 138 -15.40 -21.54 -1.80
C GLU A 138 -16.09 -21.06 -3.07
N ILE A 139 -16.89 -19.98 -2.98
CA ILE A 139 -17.51 -19.35 -4.15
C ILE A 139 -16.45 -18.70 -5.05
N ILE A 140 -15.41 -18.07 -4.48
CA ILE A 140 -14.29 -17.54 -5.28
C ILE A 140 -13.55 -18.68 -5.97
N GLU A 141 -13.21 -19.76 -5.24
CA GLU A 141 -12.51 -20.91 -5.80
C GLU A 141 -13.34 -21.58 -6.91
N ALA A 142 -14.65 -21.73 -6.72
CA ALA A 142 -15.56 -22.21 -7.75
C ALA A 142 -15.60 -21.29 -8.97
N LEU A 143 -15.64 -19.97 -8.78
CA LEU A 143 -15.60 -18.99 -9.87
C LEU A 143 -14.27 -19.02 -10.64
N ILE A 144 -13.16 -19.22 -9.94
CA ILE A 144 -11.82 -19.36 -10.53
C ILE A 144 -11.74 -20.65 -11.33
N ALA A 145 -12.13 -21.79 -10.74
CA ALA A 145 -12.09 -23.09 -11.38
C ALA A 145 -13.01 -23.19 -12.62
N ASN A 146 -14.09 -22.42 -12.66
CA ASN A 146 -15.04 -22.38 -13.77
C ASN A 146 -14.80 -21.22 -14.75
N SER A 147 -13.74 -20.45 -14.57
CA SER A 147 -13.36 -19.39 -15.50
C SER A 147 -12.29 -19.86 -16.48
N LYS A 148 -12.67 -20.00 -17.75
CA LYS A 148 -11.77 -20.44 -18.84
C LYS A 148 -10.62 -19.47 -19.09
N THR A 149 -10.83 -18.19 -18.79
CA THR A 149 -9.87 -17.12 -19.06
C THR A 149 -9.09 -16.69 -17.82
N PHE A 150 -9.39 -17.22 -16.62
CA PHE A 150 -8.77 -16.74 -15.38
C PHE A 150 -7.28 -17.01 -15.34
N ASP A 151 -6.84 -18.24 -15.65
CA ASP A 151 -5.42 -18.60 -15.67
C ASP A 151 -4.65 -17.80 -16.72
N GLN A 152 -5.22 -17.62 -17.91
CA GLN A 152 -4.65 -16.77 -18.96
C GLN A 152 -4.57 -15.30 -18.50
N LYS A 153 -5.66 -14.73 -17.99
CA LYS A 153 -5.74 -13.34 -17.52
C LYS A 153 -4.81 -13.05 -16.34
N PHE A 154 -4.66 -14.00 -15.41
CA PHE A 154 -3.75 -13.91 -14.27
C PHE A 154 -2.29 -14.05 -14.69
N GLN A 155 -1.99 -14.91 -15.68
CA GLN A 155 -0.65 -14.99 -16.29
C GLN A 155 -0.30 -13.78 -17.18
N LEU A 156 -1.32 -13.08 -17.69
CA LEU A 156 -1.24 -11.90 -18.57
C LEU A 156 -1.30 -10.55 -17.82
N SER A 157 -1.60 -10.52 -16.52
CA SER A 157 -1.65 -9.25 -15.75
C SER A 157 -0.25 -8.79 -15.34
N GLN A 158 0.55 -8.39 -16.31
CA GLN A 158 1.87 -7.82 -16.09
C GLN A 158 1.72 -6.41 -15.50
N THR A 159 2.17 -6.24 -14.25
CA THR A 159 2.12 -4.96 -13.53
C THR A 159 3.45 -4.26 -13.63
N LEU A 160 3.45 -3.00 -14.06
CA LEU A 160 4.60 -2.11 -13.98
C LEU A 160 4.55 -1.28 -12.70
N PHE A 161 5.57 -1.39 -11.88
CA PHE A 161 5.76 -0.52 -10.73
C PHE A 161 6.62 0.69 -11.11
N LEU A 162 6.13 1.89 -10.82
CA LEU A 162 6.87 3.13 -11.00
C LEU A 162 7.19 3.75 -9.64
N ILE A 163 8.46 3.93 -9.30
CA ILE A 163 8.87 4.58 -8.05
C ILE A 163 9.45 5.96 -8.37
N GLY A 164 8.83 7.00 -7.82
CA GLY A 164 9.27 8.38 -8.02
C GLY A 164 10.50 8.70 -7.20
N SER A 165 11.53 9.29 -7.81
CA SER A 165 12.70 9.82 -7.09
C SER A 165 13.09 11.21 -7.59
N TYR A 166 13.85 11.94 -6.77
CA TYR A 166 14.52 13.17 -7.20
C TYR A 166 15.82 12.84 -7.95
N THR A 167 16.66 13.84 -8.17
CA THR A 167 18.02 13.67 -8.69
C THR A 167 18.85 12.80 -7.74
N ILE A 168 18.93 13.20 -6.47
CA ILE A 168 19.51 12.47 -5.33
C ILE A 168 18.45 12.48 -4.22
N GLY A 169 18.36 11.40 -3.46
CA GLY A 169 17.38 11.18 -2.40
C GLY A 169 16.42 10.06 -2.75
N LYS A 170 15.94 9.40 -1.68
CA LYS A 170 14.99 8.28 -1.66
C LYS A 170 15.53 6.96 -2.18
N GLU A 171 16.85 6.84 -2.32
CA GLU A 171 17.52 5.61 -2.76
C GLU A 171 17.18 4.43 -1.86
N ARG A 172 17.08 4.68 -0.55
CA ARG A 172 16.71 3.68 0.44
C ARG A 172 15.35 3.05 0.14
N LEU A 173 14.37 3.80 -0.37
CA LEU A 173 13.05 3.27 -0.67
C LEU A 173 13.11 2.17 -1.73
N PHE A 174 13.69 2.48 -2.89
CA PHE A 174 13.72 1.51 -3.98
C PHE A 174 14.77 0.41 -3.73
N LEU A 175 15.86 0.67 -3.02
CA LEU A 175 16.79 -0.40 -2.59
C LEU A 175 16.12 -1.42 -1.66
N GLU A 176 15.33 -0.98 -0.69
CA GLU A 176 14.59 -1.89 0.18
C GLU A 176 13.55 -2.70 -0.59
N VAL A 177 12.85 -2.07 -1.55
CA VAL A 177 11.94 -2.78 -2.46
C VAL A 177 12.68 -3.86 -3.24
N ALA A 178 13.86 -3.55 -3.81
CA ALA A 178 14.67 -4.53 -4.53
C ALA A 178 15.08 -5.70 -3.65
N ARG A 179 15.53 -5.43 -2.42
CA ARG A 179 15.98 -6.46 -1.46
C ARG A 179 14.85 -7.37 -1.00
N VAL A 180 13.68 -6.79 -0.70
CA VAL A 180 12.51 -7.54 -0.22
C VAL A 180 11.93 -8.40 -1.34
N LEU A 181 11.78 -7.85 -2.54
CA LEU A 181 11.22 -8.56 -3.69
C LEU A 181 12.24 -9.47 -4.38
N ARG A 182 13.54 -9.25 -4.13
CA ARG A 182 14.67 -9.89 -4.84
C ARG A 182 14.63 -9.64 -6.35
N GLU A 183 14.17 -8.46 -6.72
CA GLU A 183 13.98 -8.05 -8.11
C GLU A 183 14.94 -6.91 -8.47
N LYS A 184 15.41 -6.91 -9.71
CA LYS A 184 16.20 -5.77 -10.22
C LYS A 184 15.31 -4.55 -10.39
N ILE A 185 15.93 -3.38 -10.36
CA ILE A 185 15.28 -2.09 -10.56
C ILE A 185 15.89 -1.42 -11.77
N TYR A 186 15.02 -1.10 -12.75
CA TYR A 186 15.41 -0.28 -13.87
C TYR A 186 15.65 1.16 -13.42
N ILE A 187 16.83 1.69 -13.75
CA ILE A 187 17.23 3.07 -13.51
C ILE A 187 17.78 3.65 -14.80
N ASN A 188 17.34 4.88 -15.12
CA ASN A 188 17.86 5.62 -16.27
C ASN A 188 19.40 5.77 -16.18
N PRO A 189 20.16 5.59 -17.28
CA PRO A 189 21.62 5.72 -17.28
C PRO A 189 22.17 6.99 -16.61
N ALA A 190 21.48 8.13 -16.75
CA ALA A 190 21.88 9.38 -16.11
C ALA A 190 21.78 9.31 -14.58
N LYS A 191 20.75 8.65 -14.05
CA LYS A 191 20.60 8.44 -12.60
C LYS A 191 21.55 7.36 -12.10
N LEU A 192 21.84 6.32 -12.89
CA LEU A 192 22.83 5.30 -12.50
C LEU A 192 24.21 5.92 -12.27
N LYS A 193 24.67 6.80 -13.17
CA LYS A 193 25.93 7.55 -12.99
C LYS A 193 25.97 8.37 -11.70
N LEU A 194 24.84 8.94 -11.29
CA LEU A 194 24.75 9.64 -10.01
C LEU A 194 24.88 8.67 -8.83
N LEU A 195 24.20 7.51 -8.88
CA LEU A 195 24.26 6.50 -7.82
C LEU A 195 25.67 5.93 -7.64
N GLU A 196 26.42 5.75 -8.73
CA GLU A 196 27.84 5.33 -8.69
C GLU A 196 28.71 6.30 -7.88
N CYS A 197 28.38 7.59 -7.90
CA CYS A 197 29.09 8.61 -7.13
C CYS A 197 28.70 8.65 -5.64
N LEU A 198 27.62 7.98 -5.22
CA LEU A 198 27.13 8.00 -3.84
C LEU A 198 27.78 6.95 -2.93
N GLY A 199 28.72 6.16 -3.46
CA GLY A 199 29.48 5.20 -2.65
C GLY A 199 28.67 3.99 -2.18
N PHE A 200 27.62 3.60 -2.91
CA PHE A 200 26.88 2.37 -2.60
C PHE A 200 27.78 1.13 -2.67
N SER A 201 27.45 0.13 -1.86
CA SER A 201 28.15 -1.15 -1.85
C SER A 201 28.00 -1.86 -3.21
N LYS A 202 28.95 -2.73 -3.57
CA LYS A 202 28.81 -3.61 -4.74
C LYS A 202 27.60 -4.54 -4.63
N GLU A 203 27.15 -4.81 -3.42
CA GLU A 203 25.94 -5.58 -3.16
C GLU A 203 24.68 -4.81 -3.52
N ASP A 204 24.65 -3.51 -3.25
CA ASP A 204 23.50 -2.66 -3.59
C ASP A 204 23.46 -2.31 -5.07
N MET A 205 24.61 -2.04 -5.66
CA MET A 205 24.72 -1.69 -7.07
C MET A 205 24.26 -2.83 -8.00
N ARG A 206 24.29 -4.10 -7.56
CA ARG A 206 23.84 -5.25 -8.35
C ARG A 206 22.33 -5.26 -8.61
N TRP A 207 21.56 -4.58 -7.76
CA TRP A 207 20.11 -4.49 -7.89
C TRP A 207 19.67 -3.55 -9.00
N PHE A 208 20.57 -2.68 -9.50
CA PHE A 208 20.24 -1.74 -10.56
C PHE A 208 20.52 -2.32 -11.95
N THR A 209 19.66 -1.98 -12.91
CA THR A 209 19.86 -2.30 -14.33
C THR A 209 19.47 -1.11 -15.20
N VAL A 210 20.15 -0.95 -16.33
CA VAL A 210 19.82 0.04 -17.36
C VAL A 210 18.97 -0.55 -18.49
N LYS A 211 18.61 -1.84 -18.39
CA LYS A 211 17.77 -2.53 -19.36
C LYS A 211 16.33 -2.56 -18.85
N GLU A 212 15.42 -1.96 -19.61
CA GLU A 212 13.99 -1.83 -19.23
C GLU A 212 13.25 -3.16 -19.23
N GLU A 213 13.77 -4.16 -19.95
CA GLU A 213 13.27 -5.53 -20.08
C GLU A 213 13.68 -6.44 -18.93
N GLU A 214 14.75 -6.12 -18.20
CA GLU A 214 15.22 -6.92 -17.06
C GLU A 214 14.45 -6.64 -15.76
N SER A 215 13.49 -5.70 -15.77
CA SER A 215 12.78 -5.28 -14.57
C SER A 215 11.39 -4.73 -14.88
N HIS A 216 10.44 -5.10 -14.03
CA HIS A 216 9.09 -4.54 -13.96
C HIS A 216 8.95 -3.47 -12.86
N ILE A 217 10.07 -3.01 -12.29
CA ILE A 217 10.16 -1.97 -11.26
C ILE A 217 11.07 -0.84 -11.77
N HIS A 218 10.48 0.30 -12.11
CA HIS A 218 11.18 1.39 -12.77
C HIS A 218 11.26 2.61 -11.85
N VAL A 219 12.48 3.12 -11.64
CA VAL A 219 12.66 4.40 -10.96
C VAL A 219 12.56 5.52 -11.99
N VAL A 220 11.61 6.42 -11.77
CA VAL A 220 11.35 7.54 -12.66
C VAL A 220 11.46 8.87 -11.91
N PRO A 221 11.75 9.97 -12.62
CA PRO A 221 11.71 11.28 -12.01
C PRO A 221 10.34 11.57 -11.37
N LEU A 222 10.33 12.15 -10.17
CA LEU A 222 9.10 12.34 -9.40
C LEU A 222 8.04 13.18 -10.15
N TRP A 223 8.48 14.15 -10.96
CA TRP A 223 7.57 14.95 -11.81
C TRP A 223 6.73 14.06 -12.74
N THR A 224 7.27 12.93 -13.22
CA THR A 224 6.54 11.94 -14.04
C THR A 224 5.28 11.41 -13.37
N LEU A 225 5.30 11.31 -12.05
CA LEU A 225 4.19 10.80 -11.27
C LEU A 225 3.26 11.92 -10.78
N ALA A 226 3.50 13.18 -11.15
CA ALA A 226 2.76 14.33 -10.61
C ALA A 226 1.29 14.39 -11.07
N SER A 227 0.93 13.79 -12.20
CA SER A 227 -0.45 13.78 -12.69
C SER A 227 -0.78 12.55 -13.53
N PHE A 228 -2.06 12.19 -13.57
CA PHE A 228 -2.54 11.06 -14.38
C PHE A 228 -2.33 11.26 -15.88
N LYS A 229 -2.36 12.50 -16.39
CA LYS A 229 -2.04 12.78 -17.80
C LYS A 229 -0.63 12.30 -18.17
N ARG A 230 0.31 12.49 -17.26
CA ARG A 230 1.72 12.11 -17.46
C ARG A 230 1.96 10.63 -17.21
N LEU A 231 1.32 10.07 -16.20
CA LEU A 231 1.28 8.63 -15.98
C LEU A 231 0.71 7.90 -17.21
N LYS A 232 -0.36 8.42 -17.81
CA LYS A 232 -0.91 7.85 -19.05
C LYS A 232 0.06 7.95 -20.23
N HIS A 233 0.84 9.03 -20.32
CA HIS A 233 1.86 9.15 -21.36
C HIS A 233 2.97 8.10 -21.23
N ILE A 234 3.48 7.87 -20.01
CA ILE A 234 4.47 6.80 -19.79
C ILE A 234 3.84 5.41 -19.95
N ALA A 235 2.58 5.23 -19.52
CA ALA A 235 1.84 3.99 -19.70
C ALA A 235 1.77 3.55 -21.16
N ASN A 236 1.50 4.50 -22.05
CA ASN A 236 1.37 4.26 -23.49
C ASN A 236 2.66 3.71 -24.12
N ARG A 237 3.83 3.93 -23.52
CA ARG A 237 5.11 3.34 -23.97
C ARG A 237 5.16 1.84 -23.74
N TYR A 238 4.36 1.34 -22.81
CA TYR A 238 4.41 -0.05 -22.35
C TYR A 238 3.10 -0.82 -22.50
N THR A 239 2.15 -0.33 -23.31
CA THR A 239 0.83 -0.94 -23.51
C THR A 239 0.88 -2.40 -23.97
N ASN A 240 1.96 -2.78 -24.65
CA ASN A 240 2.14 -4.14 -25.17
C ASN A 240 2.81 -5.07 -24.15
N ARG A 241 3.28 -4.54 -23.01
CA ARG A 241 4.02 -5.31 -21.98
C ARG A 241 3.32 -5.33 -20.63
N TYR A 242 2.60 -4.27 -20.28
CA TYR A 242 1.99 -4.12 -18.97
C TYR A 242 0.52 -3.69 -19.11
N SER A 243 -0.35 -4.39 -18.39
CA SER A 243 -1.80 -4.14 -18.35
C SER A 243 -2.23 -3.34 -17.12
N LEU A 244 -1.38 -3.24 -16.10
CA LEU A 244 -1.59 -2.45 -14.89
C LEU A 244 -0.35 -1.62 -14.57
N ILE A 245 -0.55 -0.37 -14.14
CA ILE A 245 0.53 0.49 -13.65
C ILE A 245 0.24 0.90 -12.22
N VAL A 246 1.23 0.67 -11.35
CA VAL A 246 1.19 1.07 -9.95
C VAL A 246 2.33 2.05 -9.69
N ALA A 247 1.99 3.31 -9.42
CA ALA A 247 2.95 4.39 -9.22
C ALA A 247 3.04 4.81 -7.75
N PHE A 248 4.23 4.74 -7.17
CA PHE A 248 4.53 5.26 -5.84
C PHE A 248 5.15 6.65 -5.98
N SER A 249 4.44 7.67 -5.52
CA SER A 249 4.92 9.04 -5.35
C SER A 249 5.35 9.24 -3.90
N PRO A 250 6.60 8.92 -3.53
CA PRO A 250 7.12 9.28 -2.23
C PRO A 250 7.23 10.81 -2.18
N THR A 251 6.38 11.47 -1.43
CA THR A 251 6.41 12.92 -1.25
C THR A 251 6.31 13.20 0.24
N GLY A 252 7.08 14.18 0.72
CA GLY A 252 6.94 14.68 2.09
C GLY A 252 5.59 15.37 2.30
N TRP A 253 5.44 16.01 3.46
CA TRP A 253 4.21 16.71 3.84
C TRP A 253 3.77 17.75 2.80
N THR A 254 2.61 17.54 2.18
CA THR A 254 1.96 18.61 1.43
C THR A 254 1.15 19.45 2.41
N SER A 255 1.72 20.55 2.90
CA SER A 255 0.98 21.54 3.70
C SER A 255 0.06 22.36 2.76
N GLY A 256 -0.99 21.71 2.27
CA GLY A 256 -2.06 22.38 1.53
C GLY A 256 -3.13 22.86 2.49
N LYS A 257 -3.62 24.09 2.30
CA LYS A 257 -4.68 24.77 3.08
C LYS A 257 -6.06 24.07 3.07
N SER A 258 -6.15 22.78 2.73
CA SER A 258 -7.40 22.04 2.65
C SER A 258 -7.30 20.75 3.45
N LYS A 259 -8.17 20.66 4.47
CA LYS A 259 -8.62 19.50 5.26
C LYS A 259 -7.62 18.32 5.33
N LYS A 260 -7.07 18.09 6.53
CA LYS A 260 -6.32 16.88 6.99
C LYS A 260 -6.31 15.76 5.94
N LYS A 261 -5.34 15.79 5.02
CA LYS A 261 -5.15 14.70 4.06
C LYS A 261 -4.49 13.55 4.81
N SER A 262 -5.14 12.40 4.87
CA SER A 262 -4.58 11.21 5.49
C SER A 262 -3.26 10.83 4.81
N PRO A 263 -2.23 10.43 5.58
CA PRO A 263 -1.01 9.86 5.00
C PRO A 263 -1.36 8.60 4.18
N GLY A 264 -0.67 8.37 3.06
CA GLY A 264 -0.90 7.17 2.25
C GLY A 264 -2.12 7.28 1.32
N ARG A 265 -2.20 8.30 0.47
CA ARG A 265 -3.37 8.48 -0.41
C ARG A 265 -3.30 7.58 -1.62
N ARG A 266 -4.33 6.78 -1.85
CA ARG A 266 -4.53 6.01 -3.09
C ARG A 266 -5.42 6.79 -4.07
N LEU A 267 -4.99 6.85 -5.32
CA LEU A 267 -5.72 7.44 -6.43
C LEU A 267 -5.72 6.45 -7.60
N GLN A 268 -6.82 6.34 -8.33
CA GLN A 268 -6.91 5.44 -9.48
C GLN A 268 -7.65 6.10 -10.64
N GLN A 269 -7.16 5.85 -11.87
CA GLN A 269 -7.86 6.18 -13.11
C GLN A 269 -7.65 5.03 -14.11
N GLY A 270 -8.70 4.25 -14.35
CA GLY A 270 -8.62 3.05 -15.18
C GLY A 270 -7.59 2.05 -14.62
N THR A 271 -6.65 1.63 -15.47
CA THR A 271 -5.56 0.68 -15.15
C THR A 271 -4.30 1.36 -14.59
N ILE A 272 -4.42 2.61 -14.10
CA ILE A 272 -3.33 3.34 -13.47
C ILE A 272 -3.71 3.64 -12.03
N ILE A 273 -2.90 3.14 -11.10
CA ILE A 273 -3.02 3.38 -9.66
C ILE A 273 -1.82 4.23 -9.23
N ARG A 274 -2.06 5.25 -8.40
CA ARG A 274 -1.04 6.13 -7.83
C ARG A 274 -1.20 6.18 -6.31
N TYR A 275 -0.14 5.84 -5.61
CA TYR A 275 0.01 5.97 -4.17
C TYR A 275 0.86 7.20 -3.83
N GLU A 276 0.37 8.05 -2.93
CA GLU A 276 1.16 9.10 -2.28
C GLU A 276 1.73 8.53 -1.00
N VAL A 277 3.04 8.27 -0.99
CA VAL A 277 3.74 7.64 0.14
C VAL A 277 4.38 8.74 0.99
N PRO A 278 4.08 8.83 2.31
CA PRO A 278 4.63 9.84 3.19
C PRO A 278 6.10 9.49 3.54
N TYR A 279 7.01 9.75 2.61
CA TYR A 279 8.44 9.56 2.80
C TYR A 279 9.14 10.92 2.76
N SER A 280 9.53 11.42 3.94
CA SER A 280 10.22 12.70 4.12
C SER A 280 11.70 12.46 4.39
N GLU A 281 12.56 13.27 3.78
CA GLU A 281 13.99 13.38 4.12
C GLU A 281 14.27 14.66 4.93
N HIS A 282 13.21 15.36 5.32
CA HIS A 282 13.25 16.50 6.24
C HIS A 282 12.66 16.09 7.60
N SER A 283 13.21 16.66 8.67
CA SER A 283 12.68 16.52 10.02
C SER A 283 11.22 16.95 10.08
N SER A 284 10.41 16.16 10.76
CA SER A 284 9.10 16.59 11.24
C SER A 284 9.26 17.69 12.30
N PHE A 285 8.16 18.39 12.58
CA PHE A 285 8.15 19.43 13.61
C PHE A 285 8.58 18.88 14.99
N THR A 286 8.10 17.70 15.36
CA THR A 286 8.45 17.06 16.63
C THR A 286 9.94 16.71 16.71
N GLU A 287 10.50 16.07 15.67
CA GLU A 287 11.92 15.73 15.63
C GLU A 287 12.82 16.97 15.69
N LEU A 288 12.45 18.04 14.97
CA LEU A 288 13.19 19.30 15.01
C LEU A 288 13.14 19.94 16.40
N LYS A 289 11.96 19.94 17.05
CA LYS A 289 11.77 20.48 18.38
C LYS A 289 12.58 19.71 19.42
N GLU A 290 12.50 18.38 19.42
CA GLU A 290 13.29 17.52 20.31
C GLU A 290 14.80 17.74 20.13
N PHE A 291 15.27 17.85 18.88
CA PHE A 291 16.68 18.16 18.60
C PHE A 291 17.10 19.53 19.14
N VAL A 292 16.28 20.58 18.95
CA VAL A 292 16.55 21.92 19.48
C VAL A 292 16.59 21.91 21.01
N GLN A 293 15.65 21.22 21.67
CA GLN A 293 15.64 21.06 23.12
C GLN A 293 16.89 20.34 23.61
N GLN A 294 17.32 19.29 22.93
CA GLN A 294 18.50 18.50 23.29
C GLN A 294 19.80 19.28 23.11
N VAL A 295 19.95 20.02 22.00
CA VAL A 295 21.16 20.80 21.71
C VAL A 295 21.19 22.09 22.53
N SER A 296 20.03 22.66 22.85
CA SER A 296 19.88 23.94 23.57
C SER A 296 20.79 25.06 23.02
N PRO A 297 20.68 25.39 21.72
CA PRO A 297 21.53 26.41 21.11
C PRO A 297 21.22 27.81 21.65
N GLU A 298 22.24 28.66 21.76
CA GLU A 298 22.08 30.07 22.17
C GLU A 298 21.28 30.90 21.15
N VAL A 299 21.45 30.60 19.86
CA VAL A 299 20.82 31.34 18.76
C VAL A 299 20.33 30.37 17.69
N ILE A 300 19.09 30.56 17.22
CA ILE A 300 18.49 29.80 16.13
C ILE A 300 18.25 30.75 14.95
N ILE A 301 18.81 30.42 13.78
CA ILE A 301 18.67 31.21 12.55
C ILE A 301 18.00 30.34 11.48
N PRO A 302 16.70 30.57 11.18
CA PRO A 302 15.98 29.80 10.16
C PRO A 302 16.49 30.10 8.75
N SER A 303 16.76 29.06 7.96
CA SER A 303 17.20 29.15 6.56
C SER A 303 16.11 28.84 5.54
N VAL A 304 14.95 28.34 5.98
CA VAL A 304 13.80 27.95 5.13
C VAL A 304 12.54 28.61 5.68
N ASN A 305 11.65 29.07 4.80
CA ASN A 305 10.41 29.81 5.14
C ASN A 305 10.66 31.09 5.97
N ASN A 306 11.87 31.67 5.86
CA ASN A 306 12.27 32.90 6.53
C ASN A 306 11.95 34.12 5.67
N ASP A 307 10.67 34.34 5.37
CA ASP A 307 10.21 35.44 4.51
C ASP A 307 10.32 36.83 5.17
N GLY A 308 10.87 36.91 6.39
CA GLY A 308 11.08 38.15 7.14
C GLY A 308 11.27 37.91 8.65
N PRO A 309 11.64 38.96 9.41
CA PRO A 309 11.95 38.86 10.84
C PRO A 309 10.78 38.32 11.68
N ASP A 310 9.54 38.68 11.33
CA ASP A 310 8.35 38.19 12.02
C ASP A 310 8.11 36.68 11.79
N SER A 311 8.33 36.19 10.57
CA SER A 311 8.26 34.74 10.27
C SER A 311 9.33 33.98 11.05
N ALA A 312 10.57 34.50 11.04
CA ALA A 312 11.68 33.90 11.78
C ALA A 312 11.38 33.81 13.27
N ALA A 313 10.93 34.90 13.89
CA ALA A 313 10.62 34.96 15.30
C ALA A 313 9.47 34.00 15.67
N ALA A 314 8.43 33.91 14.84
CA ALA A 314 7.34 32.97 15.03
C ALA A 314 7.82 31.51 14.99
N MET A 315 8.64 31.14 13.99
CA MET A 315 9.20 29.78 13.88
C MET A 315 10.08 29.43 15.09
N VAL A 316 10.95 30.34 15.52
CA VAL A 316 11.83 30.13 16.68
C VAL A 316 11.01 29.98 17.96
N SER A 317 10.00 30.82 18.16
CA SER A 317 9.10 30.73 19.33
C SER A 317 8.40 29.37 19.44
N MET A 318 7.99 28.78 18.32
CA MET A 318 7.37 27.45 18.30
C MET A 318 8.31 26.30 18.69
N LEU A 319 9.62 26.48 18.52
CA LEU A 319 10.63 25.46 18.86
C LEU A 319 11.07 25.53 20.32
N LEU A 320 10.95 26.71 20.96
CA LEU A 320 11.39 26.97 22.33
C LEU A 320 10.28 26.83 23.39
N THR A 321 9.01 26.76 22.96
CA THR A 321 7.86 26.41 23.81
C THR A 321 7.75 24.91 24.03
#